data_AF-A0A0R3R6F5-F1
#
_entry.id   AF-A0A0R3R6F5-F1
#
_cell.length_a   1.000
_cell.length_b   1.000
_cell.length_c   1.000
_cell.angle_alpha   90.00
_cell.angle_beta   90.00
_cell.angle_gamma   90.00
#
_symmetry.space_group_name_H-M   'P 1'
#
loop_
_entity.id
_entity.type
_entity.pdbx_description
1 polymer ?
#
loop_
_entity_poly.entity_id
_entity_poly.type
_entity_poly.pdbx_seq_one_letter_code
_entity_poly.pdbx_strand_id
1 'polypeptide(L)'
;MRFRGWGRRGPTPLFPPLYGPPPGATPSGPVFACRPMSFDLALCEASFPRIKEMDDTDLAQAITKRHQEITPTPVEQTAVLGLISKIKAAIEKISAAPDLLPSVTVEEFREVGSFRKGTMLAGHNVADIVVVLRSLPTVEAVSALGQKIVEELKANDKEVYGCISRDFGCELAGPNAIVRLLITTVPSNAKLLEPDLHLKESIMISHMAALRHARWFEENASNPTIKILIRIMKDIRNRFDQLKDLSVWNIELIVC
;
A
#
# COMPACT_ATOMS: atom_id res chain seq x y z
N MET A 1 -17.46 52.59 44.45
CA MET A 1 -17.70 51.39 45.28
C MET A 1 -17.99 50.20 44.37
N ARG A 2 -17.33 49.08 44.66
CA ARG A 2 -17.63 47.68 44.30
C ARG A 2 -17.34 47.17 42.87
N PHE A 3 -16.21 46.47 42.85
CA PHE A 3 -15.75 45.36 42.01
C PHE A 3 -16.59 44.06 42.11
N ARG A 4 -16.30 43.15 41.15
CA ARG A 4 -16.40 41.65 41.10
C ARG A 4 -17.68 41.03 40.51
N GLY A 5 -17.62 39.98 39.67
CA GLY A 5 -16.52 39.07 39.29
C GLY A 5 -16.81 38.37 37.94
N TRP A 6 -15.81 38.15 37.08
CA TRP A 6 -14.97 36.93 36.95
C TRP A 6 -15.71 35.67 36.44
N GLY A 7 -15.51 35.38 35.15
CA GLY A 7 -15.72 34.07 34.53
C GLY A 7 -14.50 33.66 33.70
N ARG A 8 -13.55 33.00 34.38
CA ARG A 8 -12.51 32.05 33.91
C ARG A 8 -11.93 32.20 32.49
N ARG A 9 -10.67 32.66 32.40
CA ARG A 9 -9.73 32.22 31.36
C ARG A 9 -9.26 30.80 31.69
N GLY A 10 -9.74 29.82 30.93
CA GLY A 10 -9.10 28.51 30.79
C GLY A 10 -7.94 28.58 29.78
N PRO A 11 -7.06 27.57 29.74
CA PRO A 11 -5.78 27.63 29.04
C PRO A 11 -5.98 27.68 27.52
N THR A 12 -5.17 28.48 26.84
CA THR A 12 -4.96 28.40 25.39
C THR A 12 -4.46 27.00 25.03
N PRO A 13 -5.13 26.27 24.12
CA PRO A 13 -4.62 24.99 23.64
C PRO A 13 -3.39 25.25 22.76
N LEU A 14 -2.33 24.48 23.00
CA LEU A 14 -1.05 24.50 22.28
C LEU A 14 -1.11 23.85 20.88
N PHE A 15 -2.30 23.64 20.32
CA PHE A 15 -2.51 23.03 19.00
C PHE A 15 -3.55 23.80 18.19
N PRO A 16 -3.30 24.08 16.90
CA PRO A 16 -4.31 24.67 16.03
C PRO A 16 -5.43 23.67 15.74
N PRO A 17 -6.69 24.13 15.58
CA PRO A 17 -7.82 23.26 15.30
C PRO A 17 -7.69 22.57 13.94
N LEU A 18 -8.06 21.29 13.92
CA LEU A 18 -7.88 20.36 12.81
C LEU A 18 -8.76 20.64 11.57
N TYR A 19 -9.62 21.66 11.57
CA TYR A 19 -10.48 21.95 10.43
C TYR A 19 -10.81 23.44 10.33
N GLY A 20 -10.54 23.99 9.15
CA GLY A 20 -11.09 25.24 8.65
C GLY A 20 -10.27 26.50 8.98
N PRO A 21 -10.20 27.46 8.05
CA PRO A 21 -9.62 28.76 8.34
C PRO A 21 -10.43 29.47 9.43
N PRO A 22 -9.80 30.35 10.23
CA PRO A 22 -10.46 31.08 11.31
C PRO A 22 -11.63 31.91 10.77
N PRO A 23 -12.71 32.10 11.57
CA PRO A 23 -13.86 32.89 11.16
C PRO A 23 -13.41 34.32 10.84
N GLY A 24 -13.58 34.74 9.58
CA GLY A 24 -13.23 36.09 9.11
C GLY A 24 -12.01 36.18 8.19
N ALA A 25 -11.32 35.06 7.89
CA ALA A 25 -10.33 35.04 6.82
C ALA A 25 -11.03 35.06 5.45
N THR A 26 -11.04 36.21 4.78
CA THR A 26 -11.38 36.26 3.35
C THR A 26 -10.30 35.50 2.57
N PRO A 27 -10.64 34.49 1.76
CA PRO A 27 -9.64 33.79 0.97
C PRO A 27 -9.10 34.74 -0.11
N SER A 28 -7.90 35.28 0.10
CA SER A 28 -7.16 36.03 -0.91
C SER A 28 -6.44 35.06 -1.85
N GLY A 29 -7.22 34.41 -2.71
CA GLY A 29 -6.74 33.52 -3.76
C GLY A 29 -7.93 33.02 -4.57
N PRO A 30 -7.71 32.50 -5.80
CA PRO A 30 -8.77 31.80 -6.50
C PRO A 30 -9.23 30.66 -5.58
N VAL A 31 -10.45 30.79 -5.07
CA VAL A 31 -11.15 29.68 -4.44
C VAL A 31 -11.21 28.63 -5.54
N PHE A 32 -10.39 27.58 -5.43
CA PHE A 32 -10.62 26.38 -6.22
C PHE A 32 -12.03 25.98 -5.87
N ALA A 33 -12.98 26.30 -6.75
CA ALA A 33 -14.37 25.94 -6.58
C ALA A 33 -14.34 24.43 -6.36
N CYS A 34 -14.66 23.99 -5.14
CA CYS A 34 -14.91 22.59 -4.87
C CYS A 34 -15.90 22.17 -5.94
N ARG A 35 -15.44 21.35 -6.91
CA ARG A 35 -16.34 20.86 -7.94
C ARG A 35 -17.50 20.19 -7.19
N PRO A 36 -18.75 20.48 -7.56
CA PRO A 36 -19.87 19.83 -6.91
C PRO A 36 -19.67 18.32 -6.98
N MET A 37 -19.99 17.62 -5.89
CA MET A 37 -19.95 16.16 -5.86
C MET A 37 -20.77 15.63 -7.03
N SER A 38 -20.21 14.68 -7.78
CA SER A 38 -20.94 13.99 -8.83
C SER A 38 -22.15 13.29 -8.23
N PHE A 39 -23.25 13.22 -8.99
CA PHE A 39 -24.42 12.47 -8.58
C PHE A 39 -24.05 11.00 -8.27
N ASP A 40 -24.51 10.51 -7.13
CA ASP A 40 -24.40 9.11 -6.71
C ASP A 40 -25.76 8.67 -6.18
N LEU A 41 -26.37 7.70 -6.86
CA LEU A 41 -27.69 7.19 -6.51
C LEU A 41 -27.71 6.59 -5.10
N ALA A 42 -26.62 5.94 -4.67
CA ALA A 42 -26.55 5.27 -3.37
C ALA A 42 -26.64 6.28 -2.20
N LEU A 43 -26.22 7.53 -2.42
CA LEU A 43 -26.27 8.58 -1.39
C LEU A 43 -27.64 9.26 -1.29
N CYS A 44 -28.52 9.07 -2.27
CA CYS A 44 -29.82 9.73 -2.32
C CYS A 44 -30.97 8.80 -2.75
N GLU A 45 -30.87 7.49 -2.49
CA GLU A 45 -31.91 6.51 -2.89
C GLU A 45 -33.31 6.91 -2.43
N ALA A 46 -33.44 7.54 -1.26
CA ALA A 46 -34.72 8.03 -0.73
C ALA A 46 -35.41 9.07 -1.63
N SER A 47 -34.65 9.80 -2.45
CA SER A 47 -35.18 10.75 -3.43
C SER A 47 -35.58 10.08 -4.76
N PHE A 48 -35.20 8.82 -4.97
CA PHE A 48 -35.43 8.06 -6.20
C PHE A 48 -36.12 6.71 -5.90
N PRO A 49 -37.39 6.73 -5.48
CA PRO A 49 -38.12 5.50 -5.18
C PRO A 49 -38.21 4.60 -6.42
N ARG A 50 -37.85 3.32 -6.25
CA ARG A 50 -37.93 2.33 -7.32
C ARG A 50 -39.39 2.02 -7.63
N ILE A 51 -39.75 2.09 -8.91
CA ILE A 51 -41.10 1.74 -9.40
C ILE A 51 -41.23 0.23 -9.58
N LYS A 52 -40.11 -0.47 -9.82
CA LYS A 52 -40.04 -1.90 -10.04
C LYS A 52 -38.71 -2.44 -9.52
N GLU A 53 -38.75 -3.52 -8.77
CA GLU A 53 -37.55 -4.29 -8.42
C GLU A 53 -37.16 -5.22 -9.57
N MET A 54 -35.85 -5.29 -9.83
CA MET A 54 -35.27 -6.25 -10.76
C MET A 54 -34.63 -7.40 -9.99
N ASP A 55 -34.71 -8.59 -10.56
CA ASP A 55 -34.02 -9.75 -10.02
C ASP A 55 -32.56 -9.77 -10.52
N ASP A 56 -31.61 -9.59 -9.60
CA ASP A 56 -30.17 -9.56 -9.89
C ASP A 56 -29.50 -10.93 -9.68
N THR A 57 -30.28 -12.01 -9.53
CA THR A 57 -29.74 -13.36 -9.25
C THR A 57 -28.71 -13.80 -10.29
N ASP A 58 -28.97 -13.62 -11.58
CA ASP A 58 -28.04 -14.00 -12.65
C ASP A 58 -26.73 -13.20 -12.59
N LEU A 59 -26.82 -11.90 -12.29
CA LEU A 59 -25.66 -11.04 -12.13
C LEU A 59 -24.82 -11.46 -10.92
N ALA A 60 -25.47 -11.74 -9.79
CA ALA A 60 -24.80 -12.22 -8.58
C ALA A 60 -24.08 -13.55 -8.81
N GLN A 61 -24.69 -14.47 -9.56
CA GLN A 61 -24.08 -15.74 -9.96
C GLN A 61 -22.87 -15.51 -10.88
N ALA A 62 -22.99 -14.62 -11.87
CA ALA A 62 -21.89 -14.30 -12.79
C ALA A 62 -20.69 -13.66 -12.05
N ILE A 63 -20.94 -12.73 -11.13
CA ILE A 63 -19.89 -12.13 -10.29
C ILE A 63 -19.20 -13.18 -9.44
N THR A 64 -19.98 -14.07 -8.80
CA THR A 64 -19.43 -15.14 -7.94
C THR A 64 -18.58 -16.11 -8.75
N LYS A 65 -19.06 -16.53 -9.91
CA LYS A 65 -18.31 -17.40 -10.82
C LYS A 65 -17.01 -16.74 -11.26
N ARG A 66 -17.07 -15.48 -11.72
CA ARG A 66 -15.85 -14.76 -12.15
C ARG A 66 -14.87 -14.58 -11.00
N HIS A 67 -15.36 -14.27 -9.80
CA HIS A 67 -14.54 -14.16 -8.60
C HIS A 67 -13.76 -15.45 -8.32
N GLN A 68 -14.42 -16.62 -8.43
CA GLN A 68 -13.76 -17.92 -8.25
C GLN A 68 -12.66 -18.15 -9.29
N GLU A 69 -12.92 -17.84 -10.57
CA GLU A 69 -11.94 -18.00 -11.66
C GLU A 69 -10.68 -17.15 -11.49
N ILE A 70 -10.81 -15.93 -10.94
CA ILE A 70 -9.69 -14.99 -10.79
C ILE A 70 -9.06 -15.03 -9.40
N THR A 71 -9.55 -15.88 -8.49
CA THR A 71 -8.98 -16.01 -7.16
C THR A 71 -7.78 -16.95 -7.19
N PRO A 72 -6.62 -16.56 -6.61
CA PRO A 72 -5.46 -17.45 -6.56
C PRO A 72 -5.81 -18.78 -5.91
N THR A 73 -5.33 -19.86 -6.52
CA THR A 73 -5.51 -21.22 -6.01
C THR A 73 -4.79 -21.39 -4.67
N PRO A 74 -5.17 -22.39 -3.84
CA PRO A 74 -4.46 -22.66 -2.58
C PRO A 74 -2.96 -22.89 -2.77
N VAL A 75 -2.56 -23.54 -3.88
CA VAL A 75 -1.15 -23.78 -4.22
C VAL A 75 -0.40 -22.47 -4.44
N GLU A 76 -0.98 -21.54 -5.21
CA GLU A 76 -0.42 -20.21 -5.45
C GLU A 76 -0.30 -19.41 -4.14
N GLN A 77 -1.35 -19.43 -3.30
CA GLN A 77 -1.35 -18.75 -2.01
C GLN A 77 -0.25 -19.28 -1.09
N THR A 78 -0.12 -20.60 -0.98
CA THR A 78 0.92 -21.22 -0.15
C THR A 78 2.32 -20.94 -0.69
N ALA A 79 2.53 -20.93 -2.01
CA ALA A 79 3.82 -20.61 -2.61
C ALA A 79 4.27 -19.18 -2.27
N VAL A 80 3.37 -18.20 -2.41
CA VAL A 80 3.65 -16.79 -2.09
C VAL A 80 3.88 -16.59 -0.59
N LEU A 81 3.01 -17.15 0.26
CA LEU A 81 3.15 -17.07 1.72
C LEU A 81 4.46 -17.72 2.20
N GLY A 82 4.83 -18.86 1.63
CA GLY A 82 6.07 -19.57 1.95
C GLY A 82 7.29 -18.71 1.63
N LEU A 83 7.36 -18.12 0.44
CA LEU A 83 8.48 -17.27 0.03
C LEU A 83 8.60 -16.01 0.91
N ILE A 84 7.48 -15.33 1.18
CA ILE A 84 7.46 -14.15 2.06
C ILE A 84 7.95 -14.49 3.45
N SER A 85 7.50 -15.62 4.02
CA SER A 85 7.89 -16.03 5.37
C SER A 85 9.40 -16.26 5.46
N LYS A 86 9.99 -16.92 4.46
CA LYS A 86 11.44 -17.14 4.39
C LYS A 86 12.21 -15.81 4.24
N ILE A 87 11.74 -14.91 3.38
CA ILE A 87 12.37 -13.59 3.16
C ILE A 87 12.30 -12.72 4.43
N LYS A 88 11.16 -12.70 5.12
CA LYS A 88 11.01 -11.97 6.39
C LYS A 88 11.99 -12.47 7.44
N ALA A 89 12.12 -13.79 7.61
CA ALA A 89 13.08 -14.37 8.53
C ALA A 89 14.54 -13.97 8.18
N ALA A 90 14.88 -13.92 6.89
CA ALA A 90 16.19 -13.46 6.45
C ALA A 90 16.41 -11.96 6.75
N ILE A 91 15.41 -11.10 6.52
CA ILE A 91 15.47 -9.67 6.85
C ILE A 91 15.60 -9.47 8.37
N GLU A 92 14.85 -10.20 9.18
CA GLU A 92 14.93 -10.15 10.65
C GLU A 92 16.33 -10.51 11.14
N LYS A 93 16.93 -11.58 10.59
CA LYS A 93 18.30 -11.99 10.92
C LYS A 93 19.32 -10.92 10.56
N ILE A 94 19.22 -10.33 9.36
CA ILE A 94 20.10 -9.24 8.91
C ILE A 94 19.93 -8.00 9.80
N SER A 95 18.68 -7.65 10.14
CA SER A 95 18.38 -6.51 11.01
C SER A 95 18.91 -6.70 12.44
N ALA A 96 19.00 -7.94 12.93
CA ALA A 96 19.51 -8.26 14.26
C ALA A 96 21.05 -8.32 14.32
N ALA A 97 21.73 -8.46 13.18
CA ALA A 97 23.18 -8.58 13.09
C ALA A 97 23.78 -7.56 12.11
N PRO A 98 23.98 -6.30 12.54
CA PRO A 98 24.47 -5.21 11.70
C PRO A 98 25.85 -5.49 11.06
N ASP A 99 26.67 -6.32 11.70
CA ASP A 99 28.00 -6.70 11.20
C ASP A 99 27.95 -7.50 9.89
N LEU A 100 26.80 -8.12 9.56
CA LEU A 100 26.63 -8.89 8.32
C LEU A 100 26.57 -7.99 7.07
N LEU A 101 26.04 -6.77 7.21
CA LEU A 101 25.82 -5.80 6.13
C LEU A 101 25.96 -4.38 6.69
N PRO A 102 27.19 -3.87 6.89
CA PRO A 102 27.42 -2.58 7.55
C PRO A 102 26.86 -1.38 6.77
N SER A 103 26.68 -1.51 5.45
CA SER A 103 26.09 -0.46 4.59
C SER A 103 24.56 -0.37 4.68
N VAL A 104 23.90 -1.34 5.33
CA VAL A 104 22.45 -1.44 5.38
C VAL A 104 22.00 -1.54 6.83
N THR A 105 21.29 -0.51 7.29
CA THR A 105 20.61 -0.54 8.59
C THR A 105 19.12 -0.48 8.36
N VAL A 106 18.42 -1.56 8.73
CA VAL A 106 16.97 -1.67 8.58
C VAL A 106 16.29 -1.06 9.80
N GLU A 107 15.35 -0.15 9.57
CA GLU A 107 14.51 0.47 10.61
C GLU A 107 13.26 -0.38 10.86
N GLU A 108 12.52 -0.68 9.79
CA GLU A 108 11.33 -1.54 9.83
C GLU A 108 11.12 -2.19 8.45
N PHE A 109 10.34 -3.26 8.41
CA PHE A 109 9.82 -3.81 7.16
C PHE A 109 8.37 -4.28 7.34
N ARG A 110 7.54 -4.14 6.31
CA ARG A 110 6.14 -4.58 6.34
C ARG A 110 5.67 -5.10 4.99
N GLU A 111 4.82 -6.12 5.04
CA GLU A 111 4.08 -6.60 3.88
C GLU A 111 3.08 -5.54 3.41
N VAL A 112 2.99 -5.32 2.11
CA VAL A 112 2.04 -4.38 1.49
C VAL A 112 1.41 -4.99 0.24
N GLY A 113 0.66 -4.16 -0.50
CA GLY A 113 0.14 -4.53 -1.81
C GLY A 113 -0.97 -5.59 -1.75
N SER A 114 -1.20 -6.25 -2.88
CA SER A 114 -2.33 -7.18 -3.06
C SER A 114 -2.24 -8.40 -2.14
N PHE A 115 -1.03 -8.87 -1.83
CA PHE A 115 -0.82 -9.99 -0.91
C PHE A 115 -1.32 -9.66 0.49
N ARG A 116 -0.78 -8.59 1.11
CA ARG A 116 -1.18 -8.17 2.46
C ARG A 116 -2.67 -7.90 2.57
N LYS A 117 -3.26 -7.33 1.52
CA LYS A 117 -4.68 -6.96 1.46
C LYS A 117 -5.61 -8.12 1.13
N GLY A 118 -5.08 -9.28 0.74
CA GLY A 118 -5.87 -10.43 0.31
C GLY A 118 -6.68 -10.17 -0.96
N THR A 119 -6.10 -9.42 -1.92
CA THR A 119 -6.72 -9.04 -3.20
C THR A 119 -5.86 -9.42 -4.41
N MET A 120 -5.02 -10.44 -4.26
CA MET A 120 -4.26 -11.06 -5.36
C MET A 120 -5.21 -11.69 -6.40
N LEU A 121 -4.72 -11.78 -7.64
CA LEU A 121 -5.38 -12.45 -8.76
C LEU A 121 -4.64 -13.75 -9.11
N ALA A 122 -5.37 -14.75 -9.60
CA ALA A 122 -4.81 -16.00 -10.11
C ALA A 122 -3.78 -15.73 -11.22
N GLY A 123 -2.71 -16.54 -11.27
CA GLY A 123 -1.61 -16.38 -12.21
C GLY A 123 -0.65 -15.22 -11.89
N HIS A 124 -0.93 -14.41 -10.86
CA HIS A 124 -0.09 -13.29 -10.44
C HIS A 124 0.48 -13.52 -9.04
N ASN A 125 1.44 -14.45 -8.94
CA ASN A 125 2.09 -14.85 -7.70
C ASN A 125 3.19 -13.86 -7.27
N VAL A 126 2.82 -12.59 -7.13
CA VAL A 126 3.72 -11.50 -6.76
C VAL A 126 3.25 -10.87 -5.46
N ALA A 127 4.19 -10.69 -4.53
CA ALA A 127 3.95 -9.97 -3.28
C ALA A 127 4.99 -8.87 -3.05
N ASP A 128 4.65 -7.93 -2.17
CA ASP A 128 5.43 -6.73 -1.90
C ASP A 128 5.76 -6.62 -0.42
N ILE A 129 7.02 -6.36 -0.11
CA ILE A 129 7.49 -5.99 1.23
C ILE A 129 8.18 -4.64 1.10
N VAL A 130 7.72 -3.65 1.87
CA VAL A 130 8.45 -2.38 2.01
C VAL A 130 9.48 -2.55 3.10
N VAL A 131 10.73 -2.18 2.80
CA VAL A 131 11.83 -2.15 3.77
C VAL A 131 12.26 -0.70 3.93
N VAL A 132 12.17 -0.19 5.15
CA VAL A 132 12.56 1.17 5.52
C VAL A 132 13.97 1.11 6.09
N LEU A 133 14.90 1.80 5.44
CA LEU A 133 16.29 1.88 5.87
C LEU A 133 16.52 3.12 6.74
N ARG A 134 17.31 2.98 7.81
CA ARG A 134 17.91 4.09 8.53
C ARG A 134 19.12 4.65 7.78
N SER A 135 19.85 3.80 7.06
CA SER A 135 20.92 4.20 6.14
C SER A 135 20.38 4.81 4.85
N LEU A 136 21.27 5.46 4.09
CA LEU A 136 20.95 5.96 2.76
C LEU A 136 20.82 4.79 1.77
N PRO A 137 19.79 4.77 0.90
CA PRO A 137 19.49 3.66 0.02
C PRO A 137 20.31 3.75 -1.27
N THR A 138 21.61 3.46 -1.19
CA THR A 138 22.47 3.41 -2.38
C THR A 138 22.14 2.20 -3.24
N VAL A 139 22.35 2.29 -4.56
CA VAL A 139 22.08 1.18 -5.49
C VAL A 139 22.89 -0.08 -5.10
N GLU A 140 24.14 0.12 -4.68
CA GLU A 140 25.01 -0.96 -4.22
C GLU A 140 24.53 -1.60 -2.92
N ALA A 141 24.12 -0.80 -1.92
CA ALA A 141 23.62 -1.32 -0.65
C ALA A 141 22.32 -2.11 -0.83
N VAL A 142 21.44 -1.65 -1.72
CA VAL A 142 20.20 -2.36 -2.08
C VAL A 142 20.50 -3.68 -2.77
N SER A 143 21.46 -3.71 -3.70
CA SER A 143 21.86 -4.94 -4.38
C SER A 143 22.51 -5.92 -3.41
N ALA A 144 23.34 -5.43 -2.48
CA ALA A 144 23.98 -6.25 -1.45
C ALA A 144 22.94 -6.87 -0.49
N LEU A 145 21.93 -6.09 -0.08
CA LEU A 145 20.82 -6.59 0.74
C LEU A 145 20.08 -7.74 0.04
N GLY A 146 19.67 -7.54 -1.22
CA GLY A 146 18.96 -8.57 -1.99
C GLY A 146 19.78 -9.85 -2.16
N GLN A 147 21.07 -9.71 -2.48
CA GLN A 147 21.98 -10.85 -2.62
C GLN A 147 22.18 -11.59 -1.29
N LYS A 148 22.33 -10.85 -0.18
CA LYS A 148 22.47 -11.46 1.15
C LYS A 148 21.24 -12.25 1.57
N ILE A 149 20.04 -11.74 1.26
CA ILE A 149 18.80 -12.46 1.49
C ILE A 149 18.80 -13.78 0.71
N VAL A 150 19.19 -13.77 -0.57
CA VAL A 150 19.29 -15.00 -1.38
C VAL A 150 20.30 -16.00 -0.82
N GLU A 151 21.46 -15.53 -0.34
CA GLU A 151 22.44 -16.40 0.34
C GLU A 151 21.84 -17.09 1.57
N GLU A 152 21.12 -16.34 2.41
CA GLU A 152 20.44 -16.89 3.59
C GLU A 152 19.33 -17.87 3.21
N LEU A 153 18.59 -17.62 2.13
CA LEU A 153 17.59 -18.56 1.62
C LEU A 153 18.23 -19.87 1.15
N LYS A 154 19.34 -19.79 0.39
CA LYS A 154 20.08 -20.96 -0.12
C LYS A 154 20.80 -21.74 0.97
N ALA A 155 21.16 -21.10 2.08
CA ALA A 155 21.77 -21.77 3.23
C ALA A 155 20.77 -22.65 3.99
N ASN A 156 19.50 -22.24 4.02
CA ASN A 156 18.44 -22.92 4.76
C ASN A 156 17.60 -23.88 3.90
N ASP A 157 17.66 -23.75 2.58
CA ASP A 157 16.83 -24.51 1.65
C ASP A 157 17.58 -24.82 0.34
N LYS A 158 17.26 -25.97 -0.26
CA LYS A 158 17.85 -26.46 -1.51
C LYS A 158 17.14 -25.95 -2.77
N GLU A 159 16.10 -25.15 -2.62
CA GLU A 159 15.40 -24.51 -3.73
C GLU A 159 16.28 -23.47 -4.47
N VAL A 160 15.93 -23.21 -5.73
CA VAL A 160 16.61 -22.21 -6.55
C VAL A 160 15.99 -20.84 -6.30
N TYR A 161 16.81 -19.91 -5.79
CA TYR A 161 16.44 -18.52 -5.57
C TYR A 161 17.28 -17.58 -6.42
N GLY A 162 16.63 -16.53 -6.95
CA GLY A 162 17.26 -15.46 -7.72
C GLY A 162 16.98 -14.08 -7.12
N CYS A 163 17.90 -13.13 -7.32
CA CYS A 163 17.72 -11.72 -6.99
C CYS A 163 18.02 -10.87 -8.22
N ILE A 164 17.13 -9.93 -8.54
CA ILE A 164 17.32 -8.94 -9.60
C ILE A 164 17.14 -7.55 -8.99
N SER A 165 18.22 -6.77 -8.98
CA SER A 165 18.17 -5.36 -8.54
C SER A 165 17.40 -4.52 -9.57
N ARG A 166 16.55 -3.62 -9.08
CA ARG A 166 15.67 -2.75 -9.89
C ARG A 166 15.66 -1.33 -9.31
N ASP A 167 15.15 -0.37 -10.07
CA ASP A 167 15.03 1.03 -9.67
C ASP A 167 14.20 1.25 -8.39
N PHE A 168 13.37 0.26 -8.00
CA PHE A 168 12.55 0.31 -6.80
C PHE A 168 13.12 -0.45 -5.60
N GLY A 169 14.24 -1.16 -5.76
CA GLY A 169 14.76 -2.09 -4.76
C GLY A 169 15.31 -3.36 -5.38
N CYS A 170 14.73 -4.50 -5.03
CA CYS A 170 15.07 -5.78 -5.66
C CYS A 170 13.88 -6.71 -5.78
N GLU A 171 13.97 -7.64 -6.72
CA GLU A 171 13.00 -8.69 -6.97
C GLU A 171 13.63 -10.03 -6.61
N LEU A 172 13.01 -10.74 -5.66
CA LEU A 172 13.43 -12.04 -5.18
C LEU A 172 12.50 -13.10 -5.77
N ALA A 173 13.05 -13.92 -6.67
CA ALA A 173 12.33 -14.99 -7.35
C ALA A 173 12.60 -16.32 -6.65
N GLY A 174 11.53 -17.02 -6.26
CA GLY A 174 11.57 -18.43 -5.88
C GLY A 174 10.99 -19.32 -6.99
N PRO A 175 10.79 -20.62 -6.73
CA PRO A 175 10.34 -21.56 -7.76
C PRO A 175 8.96 -21.22 -8.36
N ASN A 176 8.02 -20.78 -7.51
CA ASN A 176 6.60 -20.62 -7.88
C ASN A 176 6.02 -19.23 -7.53
N ALA A 177 6.85 -18.31 -7.03
CA ALA A 177 6.43 -17.00 -6.55
C ALA A 177 7.56 -15.98 -6.64
N ILE A 178 7.18 -14.69 -6.66
CA ILE A 178 8.09 -13.55 -6.68
C ILE A 178 7.73 -12.61 -5.53
N VAL A 179 8.73 -12.11 -4.83
CA VAL A 179 8.59 -11.07 -3.80
C VAL A 179 9.42 -9.86 -4.19
N ARG A 180 8.78 -8.69 -4.29
CA ARG A 180 9.45 -7.42 -4.55
C ARG A 180 9.76 -6.74 -3.22
N LEU A 181 11.03 -6.43 -3.00
CA LEU A 181 11.47 -5.58 -1.91
C LEU A 181 11.46 -4.12 -2.38
N LEU A 182 10.52 -3.36 -1.84
CA LEU A 182 10.32 -1.95 -2.11
C LEU A 182 11.15 -1.15 -1.10
N ILE A 183 12.33 -0.67 -1.52
CA ILE A 183 13.27 -0.03 -0.61
C ILE A 183 12.98 1.46 -0.48
N THR A 184 12.80 1.92 0.76
CA THR A 184 12.70 3.34 1.10
C THR A 184 13.62 3.65 2.28
N THR A 185 13.76 4.93 2.61
CA THR A 185 14.53 5.39 3.76
C THR A 185 13.67 6.28 4.67
N VAL A 186 14.16 6.55 5.88
CA VAL A 186 13.51 7.45 6.83
C VAL A 186 13.43 8.89 6.27
N PRO A 187 12.36 9.67 6.59
CA PRO A 187 12.18 11.02 6.05
C PRO A 187 13.34 11.99 6.35
N SER A 188 14.08 11.78 7.43
CA SER A 188 15.25 12.60 7.79
C SER A 188 16.35 12.55 6.72
N ASN A 189 16.42 11.46 5.95
CA ASN A 189 17.44 11.26 4.92
C ASN A 189 17.11 11.95 3.60
N ALA A 190 15.90 12.48 3.40
CA ALA A 190 15.48 13.08 2.13
C ALA A 190 16.42 14.20 1.64
N LYS A 191 16.94 15.01 2.56
CA LYS A 191 17.86 16.12 2.25
C LYS A 191 19.28 15.67 1.90
N LEU A 192 19.61 14.41 2.15
CA LEU A 192 20.93 13.81 1.95
C LEU A 192 20.98 12.96 0.67
N LEU A 193 19.87 12.91 -0.09
CA LEU A 193 19.77 12.10 -1.29
C LEU A 193 20.51 12.76 -2.46
N GLU A 194 21.56 12.10 -2.90
CA GLU A 194 22.25 12.36 -4.17
C GLU A 194 21.61 11.56 -5.33
N PRO A 195 21.19 12.21 -6.45
CA PRO A 195 20.47 11.56 -7.55
C PRO A 195 21.19 10.40 -8.26
N ASP A 196 22.53 10.45 -8.33
CA ASP A 196 23.33 9.46 -9.05
C ASP A 196 23.73 8.25 -8.20
N LEU A 197 23.62 8.36 -6.87
CA LEU A 197 24.05 7.35 -5.92
C LEU A 197 22.89 6.58 -5.29
N HIS A 198 21.76 7.25 -5.07
CA HIS A 198 20.63 6.71 -4.32
C HIS A 198 19.42 6.38 -5.20
N LEU A 199 18.51 5.58 -4.64
CA LEU A 199 17.19 5.39 -5.25
C LEU A 199 16.45 6.73 -5.39
N LYS A 200 15.68 6.86 -6.48
CA LYS A 200 14.91 8.07 -6.78
C LYS A 200 13.90 8.36 -5.66
N GLU A 201 13.89 9.62 -5.20
CA GLU A 201 12.99 10.07 -4.13
C GLU A 201 11.52 9.80 -4.47
N SER A 202 11.09 10.04 -5.72
CA SER A 202 9.72 9.81 -6.17
C SER A 202 9.27 8.35 -6.00
N ILE A 203 10.18 7.39 -6.20
CA ILE A 203 9.91 5.97 -6.01
C ILE A 203 9.77 5.65 -4.52
N MET A 204 10.66 6.18 -3.68
CA MET A 204 10.60 5.98 -2.24
C MET A 204 9.33 6.58 -1.61
N ILE A 205 8.88 7.74 -2.08
CA ILE A 205 7.60 8.34 -1.67
C ILE A 205 6.43 7.40 -1.99
N SER A 206 6.45 6.74 -3.16
CA SER A 206 5.44 5.74 -3.53
C SER A 206 5.46 4.53 -2.59
N HIS A 207 6.63 4.06 -2.16
CA HIS A 207 6.75 2.95 -1.20
C HIS A 207 6.24 3.32 0.18
N MET A 208 6.54 4.54 0.65
CA MET A 208 5.95 5.09 1.87
C MET A 208 4.43 5.24 1.75
N ALA A 209 3.90 5.54 0.56
CA ALA A 209 2.46 5.54 0.30
C ALA A 209 1.89 4.12 0.39
N ALA A 210 2.58 3.10 -0.12
CA ALA A 210 2.14 1.71 -0.03
C ALA A 210 1.98 1.23 1.43
N LEU A 211 2.84 1.67 2.35
CA LEU A 211 2.68 1.43 3.79
C LEU A 211 1.38 2.05 4.33
N ARG A 212 1.10 3.31 3.97
CA ARG A 212 -0.14 4.00 4.37
C ARG A 212 -1.37 3.33 3.78
N HIS A 213 -1.31 2.92 2.51
CA HIS A 213 -2.40 2.22 1.84
C HIS A 213 -2.69 0.87 2.50
N ALA A 214 -1.66 0.10 2.85
CA ALA A 214 -1.83 -1.18 3.53
C ALA A 214 -2.50 -1.00 4.90
N ARG A 215 -2.05 -0.01 5.69
CA ARG A 215 -2.65 0.31 6.99
C ARG A 215 -4.09 0.77 6.86
N TRP A 216 -4.36 1.73 5.97
CA TRP A 216 -5.71 2.22 5.72
C TRP A 216 -6.63 1.08 5.30
N PHE A 217 -6.15 0.17 4.44
CA PHE A 217 -6.94 -0.96 3.94
C PHE A 217 -7.31 -1.92 5.07
N GLU A 218 -6.37 -2.23 5.96
CA GLU A 218 -6.61 -3.09 7.11
C GLU A 218 -7.68 -2.49 8.05
N GLU A 219 -7.63 -1.18 8.28
CA GLU A 219 -8.55 -0.45 9.15
C GLU A 219 -9.94 -0.21 8.51
N ASN A 220 -10.05 -0.05 7.19
CA ASN A 220 -11.27 0.46 6.53
C ASN A 220 -11.88 -0.50 5.49
N ALA A 221 -11.12 -1.45 4.93
CA ALA A 221 -11.49 -2.22 3.74
C ALA A 221 -11.42 -3.75 3.96
N SER A 222 -11.41 -4.21 5.22
CA SER A 222 -11.21 -5.62 5.57
C SER A 222 -12.39 -6.55 5.24
N ASN A 223 -13.55 -5.99 4.84
CA ASN A 223 -14.77 -6.73 4.50
C ASN A 223 -14.53 -7.69 3.30
N PRO A 224 -14.93 -8.97 3.39
CA PRO A 224 -14.82 -9.93 2.29
C PRO A 224 -15.44 -9.45 0.97
N THR A 225 -16.61 -8.80 1.01
CA THR A 225 -17.30 -8.29 -0.18
C THR A 225 -16.48 -7.23 -0.90
N ILE A 226 -15.83 -6.33 -0.15
CA ILE A 226 -14.89 -5.33 -0.70
C ILE A 226 -13.73 -6.02 -1.42
N LYS A 227 -13.13 -7.05 -0.80
CA LYS A 227 -12.02 -7.81 -1.40
C LYS A 227 -12.44 -8.55 -2.68
N ILE A 228 -13.67 -9.05 -2.75
CA ILE A 228 -14.25 -9.65 -3.96
C ILE A 228 -14.36 -8.59 -5.06
N LEU A 229 -15.01 -7.46 -4.76
CA LEU A 229 -15.22 -6.37 -5.71
C LEU A 229 -13.89 -5.78 -6.22
N ILE A 230 -12.88 -5.63 -5.37
CA ILE A 230 -11.55 -5.18 -5.80
C ILE A 230 -10.93 -6.14 -6.82
N ARG A 231 -11.03 -7.45 -6.61
CA ARG A 231 -10.52 -8.42 -7.61
C ARG A 231 -11.26 -8.30 -8.93
N ILE A 232 -12.59 -8.18 -8.88
CA ILE A 232 -13.42 -7.99 -10.07
C ILE A 232 -13.06 -6.69 -10.80
N MET A 233 -12.88 -5.58 -10.08
CA MET A 233 -12.47 -4.29 -10.67
C MET A 233 -11.06 -4.32 -11.26
N LYS A 234 -10.12 -5.04 -10.64
CA LYS A 234 -8.78 -5.29 -11.22
C LYS A 234 -8.89 -6.12 -12.50
N ASP A 235 -9.74 -7.15 -12.53
CA ASP A 235 -9.99 -7.95 -13.73
C ASP A 235 -10.62 -7.13 -14.86
N ILE A 236 -11.64 -6.32 -14.55
CA ILE A 236 -12.25 -5.39 -15.50
C ILE A 236 -11.19 -4.43 -16.05
N ARG A 237 -10.40 -3.79 -15.19
CA ARG A 237 -9.29 -2.92 -15.60
C ARG A 237 -8.32 -3.63 -16.56
N ASN A 238 -8.01 -4.90 -16.32
CA ASN A 238 -7.08 -5.66 -17.16
C ASN A 238 -7.69 -6.07 -18.51
N ARG A 239 -9.02 -6.14 -18.61
CA ARG A 239 -9.74 -6.47 -19.86
C ARG A 239 -10.08 -5.26 -20.72
N PHE A 240 -10.14 -4.06 -20.12
CA PHE A 240 -10.51 -2.82 -20.81
C PHE A 240 -9.38 -1.79 -20.71
N ASP A 241 -8.65 -1.60 -21.80
CA ASP A 241 -7.50 -0.68 -21.88
C ASP A 241 -7.85 0.77 -21.49
N GLN A 242 -9.11 1.18 -21.68
CA GLN A 242 -9.61 2.50 -21.32
C GLN A 242 -9.53 2.76 -19.80
N LEU A 243 -9.45 1.72 -18.98
CA LEU A 243 -9.37 1.80 -17.52
C LEU A 243 -7.94 1.63 -16.99
N LYS A 244 -6.94 1.50 -17.86
CA LYS A 244 -5.56 1.21 -17.48
C LYS A 244 -4.93 2.29 -16.59
N ASP A 245 -5.37 3.53 -16.73
CA ASP A 245 -4.89 4.67 -15.92
C ASP A 245 -5.42 4.66 -14.48
N LEU A 246 -6.46 3.87 -14.19
CA LEU A 246 -6.90 3.65 -12.81
C LEU A 246 -5.81 2.87 -12.07
N SER A 247 -5.16 3.50 -11.10
CA SER A 247 -4.21 2.78 -10.25
C SER A 247 -4.94 1.77 -9.37
N VAL A 248 -4.20 0.77 -8.86
CA VAL A 248 -4.75 -0.19 -7.89
C VAL A 248 -5.28 0.54 -6.64
N TRP A 249 -4.62 1.61 -6.22
CA TRP A 249 -5.09 2.42 -5.08
C TRP A 249 -6.41 3.14 -5.40
N ASN A 250 -6.58 3.66 -6.61
CA ASN A 250 -7.86 4.25 -7.02
C ASN A 250 -8.98 3.21 -7.00
N ILE A 251 -8.72 1.98 -7.48
CA ILE A 251 -9.71 0.89 -7.41
C ILE A 251 -10.09 0.59 -5.96
N GLU A 252 -9.11 0.48 -5.07
CA GLU A 252 -9.38 0.22 -3.65
C GLU A 252 -10.25 1.31 -3.02
N LEU A 253 -9.98 2.59 -3.32
CA LEU A 253 -10.77 3.72 -2.80
C LEU A 253 -12.17 3.84 -3.43
N ILE A 254 -12.34 3.46 -4.70
CA ILE A 254 -13.65 3.52 -5.37
C ILE A 254 -14.60 2.45 -4.81
N VAL A 255 -14.06 1.31 -4.37
CA VAL A 255 -14.85 0.16 -3.90
C VAL A 255 -15.24 0.27 -2.42
N CYS A 256 -14.47 1.00 -1.60
CA CYS A 256 -14.70 1.13 -0.16
C CYS A 256 -15.58 2.33 0.17
#